data_AF-A0A958JYZ7-F1
#
_entry.id   AF-A0A958JYZ7-F1
#
_cell.length_a   1.000
_cell.length_b   1.000
_cell.length_c   1.000
_cell.angle_alpha   90.00
_cell.angle_beta   90.00
_cell.angle_gamma   90.00
#
_symmetry.space_group_name_H-M   'P 1'
#
loop_
_entity.id
_entity.type
_entity.pdbx_description
1 polymer ?
#
loop_
_entity_poly.entity_id
_entity_poly.type
_entity_poly.pdbx_seq_one_letter_code
_entity_poly.pdbx_strand_id
1 'polypeptide(L)'
;MNRKRNGAILKRKKTFHRGFALILSIPLCLMALTGILLNHSKTLNLSDLHLTNRLLLSWYAVEPKDPSQALHIHNKWLTKIEDSLYLDGTHILSNIQSLTGAVS
;
A
#
# COMPACT_ATOMS: atom_id res chain seq x y z
N MET A 1 -55.57 13.47 19.84
CA MET A 1 -54.32 13.21 20.60
C MET A 1 -53.23 12.58 19.70
N ASN A 2 -52.67 13.28 18.69
CA ASN A 2 -51.76 12.66 17.68
C ASN A 2 -50.52 13.49 17.23
N ARG A 3 -50.34 14.75 17.69
CA ARG A 3 -49.21 15.61 17.27
C ARG A 3 -47.87 15.32 17.96
N LYS A 4 -47.88 14.87 19.23
CA LYS A 4 -46.65 14.61 20.01
C LYS A 4 -45.84 13.42 19.49
N ARG A 5 -46.51 12.40 18.91
CA ARG A 5 -45.87 11.17 18.41
C ARG A 5 -45.01 11.42 17.17
N ASN A 6 -45.48 12.28 16.26
CA ASN A 6 -44.79 12.60 15.00
C ASN A 6 -43.50 13.42 15.23
N GLY A 7 -43.49 14.31 16.22
CA GLY A 7 -42.29 15.07 16.60
C GLY A 7 -41.17 14.20 17.17
N ALA A 8 -41.50 13.15 17.92
CA ALA A 8 -40.52 12.20 18.45
C ALA A 8 -39.89 11.34 17.35
N ILE A 9 -40.66 10.96 16.32
CA ILE A 9 -40.18 10.18 15.18
C ILE A 9 -39.23 11.02 14.31
N LEU A 10 -39.58 12.28 14.02
CA LEU A 10 -38.67 13.19 13.29
C LEU A 10 -37.36 13.40 14.03
N LYS A 11 -37.40 13.57 15.36
CA LYS A 11 -36.20 13.69 16.19
C LYS A 11 -35.34 12.42 16.13
N ARG A 12 -35.94 11.23 16.23
CA ARG A 12 -35.21 9.95 16.08
C ARG A 12 -34.56 9.81 14.71
N LYS A 13 -35.26 10.14 13.62
CA LYS A 13 -34.68 10.13 12.25
C LYS A 13 -33.47 11.07 12.13
N LYS A 14 -33.57 12.28 12.68
CA LYS A 14 -32.49 13.27 12.66
C LYS A 14 -31.26 12.81 13.45
N THR A 15 -31.46 12.24 14.64
CA THR A 15 -30.36 11.72 15.48
C THR A 15 -29.70 10.50 14.85
N PHE A 16 -30.49 9.58 14.27
CA PHE A 16 -29.95 8.41 13.58
C PHE A 16 -29.14 8.82 12.34
N HIS A 17 -29.66 9.75 11.53
CA HIS A 17 -28.95 10.23 10.34
C HIS A 17 -27.62 10.92 10.70
N ARG A 18 -27.60 11.73 11.78
CA ARG A 18 -26.36 12.35 12.30
C ARG A 18 -25.34 11.32 12.79
N GLY A 19 -25.79 10.30 13.54
CA GLY A 19 -24.91 9.23 13.99
C GLY A 19 -24.30 8.43 12.84
N PHE A 20 -25.14 8.09 11.85
CA PHE A 20 -24.70 7.34 10.67
C PHE A 20 -23.72 8.14 9.81
N ALA A 21 -23.98 9.44 9.60
CA ALA A 21 -23.08 10.33 8.88
C ALA A 21 -21.72 10.46 9.59
N LEU A 22 -21.70 10.52 10.93
CA LEU A 22 -20.46 10.58 11.69
C LEU A 22 -19.63 9.29 11.53
N ILE A 23 -20.29 8.13 11.60
CA ILE A 23 -19.64 6.82 11.41
C ILE A 23 -19.09 6.69 9.99
N LEU A 24 -19.86 7.09 8.97
CA LEU A 24 -19.42 7.02 7.57
C LEU A 24 -18.31 8.03 7.24
N SER A 25 -18.29 9.19 7.90
CA SER A 25 -17.30 10.23 7.61
C SER A 25 -15.87 9.76 7.89
N ILE A 26 -15.67 8.88 8.86
CA ILE A 26 -14.33 8.40 9.23
C ILE A 26 -13.66 7.64 8.07
N PRO A 27 -14.22 6.53 7.55
CA PRO A 27 -13.61 5.82 6.43
C PRO A 27 -13.59 6.66 5.16
N LEU A 28 -14.58 7.55 4.93
CA LEU A 28 -14.54 8.47 3.78
C LEU A 28 -13.36 9.45 3.86
N CYS A 29 -13.14 10.07 5.02
CA CYS A 29 -12.01 10.97 5.22
C CYS A 29 -10.68 10.24 5.07
N LEU A 30 -10.57 9.02 5.60
CA LEU A 30 -9.38 8.18 5.42
C LEU A 30 -9.15 7.87 3.95
N MET A 31 -10.18 7.46 3.20
CA MET A 31 -10.07 7.18 1.77
C MET A 31 -9.69 8.42 0.96
N ALA A 32 -10.28 9.58 1.26
CA ALA A 32 -9.94 10.83 0.61
C ALA A 32 -8.48 11.18 0.85
N LEU A 33 -8.01 11.06 2.10
CA LEU A 33 -6.63 11.36 2.48
C LEU A 33 -5.66 10.39 1.81
N THR A 34 -5.89 9.06 1.91
CA THR A 34 -5.02 8.06 1.28
C THR A 34 -5.01 8.21 -0.24
N GLY A 35 -6.16 8.50 -0.86
CA GLY A 35 -6.27 8.77 -2.29
C GLY A 35 -5.45 9.98 -2.72
N ILE A 36 -5.52 11.09 -1.99
CA ILE A 36 -4.70 12.29 -2.26
C ILE A 36 -3.21 11.95 -2.13
N LEU A 37 -2.82 11.25 -1.06
CA LEU A 37 -1.43 10.86 -0.82
C LEU A 37 -0.90 9.93 -1.92
N LEU A 38 -1.68 8.92 -2.34
CA LEU A 38 -1.29 8.02 -3.42
C LEU A 38 -1.20 8.75 -4.76
N ASN A 39 -2.19 9.59 -5.08
CA ASN A 39 -2.25 10.33 -6.33
C ASN A 39 -1.11 11.35 -6.45
N HIS A 40 -0.65 11.90 -5.33
CA HIS A 40 0.52 12.78 -5.24
C HIS A 40 1.80 12.07 -4.78
N SER A 41 1.86 10.74 -4.85
CA SER A 41 3.01 9.95 -4.40
C SER A 41 4.34 10.42 -4.99
N LYS A 42 4.34 10.75 -6.28
CA LYS A 42 5.53 11.27 -6.99
C LYS A 42 5.96 12.67 -6.54
N THR A 43 5.01 13.57 -6.26
CA THR A 43 5.32 14.93 -5.77
C THR A 43 5.79 14.92 -4.32
N LEU A 44 5.31 13.95 -3.55
CA LEU A 44 5.62 13.78 -2.13
C LEU A 44 6.80 12.81 -1.87
N ASN A 45 7.44 12.28 -2.92
CA ASN A 45 8.48 11.25 -2.86
C ASN A 45 8.10 10.03 -1.98
N LEU A 46 6.82 9.71 -1.89
CA LEU A 46 6.32 8.56 -1.12
C LEU A 46 6.78 7.23 -1.73
N SER A 47 7.09 7.22 -3.02
CA SER A 47 7.68 6.08 -3.74
C SER A 47 9.09 5.71 -3.29
N ASP A 48 9.84 6.65 -2.70
CA ASP A 48 11.22 6.41 -2.23
C ASP A 48 11.28 6.04 -0.73
N LEU A 49 10.13 6.11 -0.04
CA LEU A 49 10.04 5.72 1.35
C LEU A 49 10.07 4.19 1.47
N HIS A 50 11.20 3.69 1.96
CA HIS A 50 11.35 2.28 2.29
C HIS A 50 10.46 1.93 3.48
N LEU A 51 9.51 1.01 3.25
CA LEU A 51 8.68 0.47 4.30
C LEU A 51 9.55 -0.36 5.26
N THR A 52 9.71 0.09 6.50
CA THR A 52 10.51 -0.61 7.53
C THR A 52 9.65 -1.44 8.48
N ASN A 53 8.33 -1.27 8.45
CA ASN A 53 7.43 -1.94 9.38
C ASN A 53 7.05 -3.34 8.87
N ARG A 54 7.61 -4.37 9.51
CA ARG A 54 7.40 -5.80 9.17
C ARG A 54 5.93 -6.23 9.13
N LEU A 55 5.07 -5.67 9.98
CA LEU A 55 3.65 -6.04 10.04
C LEU A 55 2.86 -5.48 8.84
N LEU A 56 3.26 -4.31 8.34
CA LEU A 56 2.73 -3.77 7.09
C LEU A 56 3.26 -4.54 5.88
N LEU A 57 4.55 -4.89 5.86
CA LEU A 57 5.14 -5.68 4.75
C LEU A 57 4.44 -7.02 4.57
N SER A 58 4.13 -7.72 5.67
CA SER A 58 3.44 -9.00 5.62
C SER A 58 1.97 -8.88 5.18
N TRP A 59 1.28 -7.82 5.61
CA TRP A 59 -0.09 -7.53 5.16
C TRP A 59 -0.19 -7.15 3.68
N TYR A 60 0.78 -6.42 3.16
CA TYR A 60 0.83 -6.05 1.74
C TYR A 60 1.53 -7.11 0.87
N ALA A 61 1.98 -8.22 1.45
CA ALA A 61 2.76 -9.26 0.76
C ALA A 61 3.96 -8.70 -0.03
N VAL A 62 4.57 -7.62 0.49
CA VAL A 62 5.75 -6.96 -0.11
C VAL A 62 7.04 -7.66 0.33
N GLU A 63 6.96 -8.57 1.30
CA GLU A 63 8.09 -9.39 1.73
C GLU A 63 8.39 -10.40 0.60
N PRO A 64 9.54 -10.29 -0.10
CA PRO A 64 9.89 -11.23 -1.14
C PRO A 64 9.98 -12.62 -0.51
N LYS A 65 9.41 -13.62 -1.18
CA LYS A 65 9.38 -15.01 -0.67
C LYS A 65 10.80 -15.54 -0.41
N ASP A 66 11.77 -15.05 -1.17
CA ASP A 66 13.20 -15.35 -1.03
C ASP A 66 14.01 -14.06 -0.79
N PRO A 67 15.04 -14.08 0.08
CA PRO A 67 15.90 -12.93 0.28
C PRO A 67 16.54 -12.53 -1.05
N SER A 68 16.36 -11.26 -1.45
CA SER A 68 16.94 -10.71 -2.67
C SER A 68 18.46 -10.89 -2.65
N GLN A 69 19.01 -11.58 -3.65
CA GLN A 69 20.45 -11.78 -3.77
C GLN A 69 21.00 -10.67 -4.65
N ALA A 70 21.75 -9.74 -4.06
CA ALA A 70 22.41 -8.66 -4.77
C ALA A 70 23.92 -8.89 -4.79
N LEU A 71 24.52 -8.87 -5.98
CA LEU A 71 25.95 -9.03 -6.20
C LEU A 71 26.48 -7.81 -6.97
N HIS A 72 27.56 -7.22 -6.49
CA HIS A 72 28.21 -6.09 -7.16
C HIS A 72 29.33 -6.62 -8.07
N ILE A 73 29.22 -6.43 -9.38
CA ILE A 73 30.16 -6.93 -10.40
C ILE A 73 30.53 -5.78 -11.34
N HIS A 74 31.82 -5.51 -11.54
CA HIS A 74 32.31 -4.54 -12.53
C HIS A 74 31.58 -3.17 -12.48
N ASN A 75 31.32 -2.67 -11.27
CA ASN A 75 30.64 -1.39 -11.02
C ASN A 75 29.14 -1.36 -11.38
N LYS A 76 28.51 -2.54 -11.46
CA LYS A 76 27.07 -2.71 -11.65
C LYS A 76 26.49 -3.60 -10.57
N TRP A 77 25.25 -3.34 -10.19
CA TRP A 77 24.48 -4.16 -9.27
C TRP A 77 23.69 -5.20 -10.03
N LEU A 78 24.00 -6.48 -9.80
CA LEU A 78 23.20 -7.59 -10.28
C LEU A 78 22.30 -8.07 -9.14
N THR A 79 21.00 -7.83 -9.26
CA THR A 79 20.02 -8.18 -8.21
C THR A 79 19.05 -9.22 -8.74
N LYS A 80 18.95 -10.36 -8.04
CA LYS A 80 17.92 -11.37 -8.26
C LYS A 80 16.79 -11.15 -7.25
N ILE A 81 15.57 -10.99 -7.76
CA ILE A 81 14.33 -10.90 -6.98
C ILE A 81 13.39 -11.97 -7.54
N GLU A 82 13.05 -12.96 -6.70
CA GLU A 82 12.30 -14.15 -7.12
C GLU A 82 12.94 -14.80 -8.36
N ASP A 83 12.22 -14.89 -9.48
CA ASP A 83 12.70 -15.46 -10.74
C ASP A 83 13.23 -14.42 -11.73
N SER A 84 13.31 -13.14 -11.34
CA SER A 84 13.73 -12.05 -12.21
C SER A 84 15.09 -11.48 -11.83
N LEU A 85 15.88 -11.15 -12.86
CA LEU A 85 17.21 -10.60 -12.74
C LEU A 85 17.23 -9.16 -13.23
N TYR A 86 17.81 -8.30 -12.41
CA TYR A 86 17.95 -6.88 -12.65
C TYR A 86 19.43 -6.51 -12.67
N LEU A 87 19.83 -5.65 -13.60
CA LEU A 87 21.14 -5.02 -13.64
C LEU A 87 20.96 -3.51 -13.49
N ASP A 88 21.51 -2.95 -12.41
CA ASP A 88 21.31 -1.55 -12.02
C ASP A 88 19.82 -1.16 -12.01
N GLY A 89 18.95 -2.08 -11.57
CA GLY A 89 17.50 -1.89 -11.56
C GLY A 89 16.79 -2.08 -12.90
N THR A 90 17.52 -2.32 -13.99
CA THR A 90 16.95 -2.65 -15.30
C THR A 90 16.65 -4.14 -15.36
N HIS A 91 15.40 -4.51 -15.65
CA HIS A 91 15.03 -5.90 -15.87
C HIS A 91 15.77 -6.47 -17.09
N ILE A 92 16.42 -7.62 -16.93
CA ILE A 92 17.13 -8.29 -18.03
C ILE A 92 16.44 -9.60 -18.40
N LEU A 93 16.09 -10.41 -17.40
CA LEU A 93 15.69 -11.79 -17.62
C LEU A 93 14.74 -12.25 -16.53
N SER A 94 13.78 -13.09 -16.90
CA SER A 94 12.85 -13.78 -15.99
C SER A 94 13.02 -15.29 -16.09
N ASN A 95 12.48 -16.03 -15.11
CA ASN A 95 12.55 -17.50 -15.00
C ASN A 95 13.94 -18.06 -14.64
N ILE A 96 14.67 -17.37 -13.77
CA ILE A 96 15.99 -17.86 -13.33
C ILE A 96 15.87 -18.68 -12.05
N GLN A 97 15.91 -20.01 -12.17
CA GLN A 97 15.77 -20.93 -11.04
C GLN A 97 16.90 -20.76 -10.00
N SER A 98 18.16 -20.64 -10.42
CA SER A 98 19.30 -20.57 -9.51
C SER A 98 20.46 -19.77 -10.12
N LEU A 99 21.03 -18.86 -9.32
CA LEU A 99 22.27 -18.17 -9.67
C LEU A 99 23.43 -19.06 -9.20
N THR A 100 24.12 -19.70 -10.13
CA THR A 100 25.27 -20.59 -9.80
C THR A 100 26.58 -19.84 -9.64
N GLY A 101 26.68 -18.62 -10.20
CA GLY A 101 27.82 -17.74 -10.05
C GLY A 101 27.83 -16.63 -11.10
N ALA A 102 28.66 -15.62 -10.87
CA ALA A 102 28.98 -14.61 -11.87
C ALA A 102 30.46 -14.69 -12.19
N VAL A 103 30.79 -14.72 -13.48
CA VAL A 103 32.17 -14.70 -13.96
C VAL A 103 32.37 -13.40 -14.73
N SER A 104 33.51 -12.76 -14.47
CA SER A 104 33.97 -11.56 -15.16
C SER A 104 35.10 -11.89 -16.12
#